data_AF-Q728V6-F1
#
_entry.id   AF-Q728V6-F1
#
_cell.length_a   1.000
_cell.length_b   1.000
_cell.length_c   1.000
_cell.angle_alpha   90.00
_cell.angle_beta   90.00
_cell.angle_gamma   90.00
#
_symmetry.space_group_name_H-M   'P 1'
#
loop_
_entity.id
_entity.type
_entity.pdbx_description
1 polymer ?
#
loop_
_entity_poly.entity_id
_entity_poly.type
_entity_poly.pdbx_seq_one_letter_code
_entity_poly.pdbx_strand_id
1 'polypeptide(L)'
;MHTRFLHATICALGLAALLAGCVTGGSGSRAASGDCPGIYTIGDASYDFKLAMGANIIRPGRIPAEEVPAGLPATFLEDDGSYGGAPVYCTAGEARDDIAHLLKAGKLPPDVDWQVYQLEGIWKDDTYPIKKGEYRLLKPARVLDKVEGK
;
A
#
# COMPACT_ATOMS: atom_id res chain seq x y z
N MET A 1 45.38 -17.59 58.12
CA MET A 1 46.60 -16.93 58.65
C MET A 1 47.56 -16.70 57.48
N HIS A 2 48.14 -15.50 57.42
CA HIS A 2 49.26 -15.06 56.56
C HIS A 2 48.99 -14.81 55.06
N THR A 3 48.75 -13.54 54.67
CA THR A 3 49.72 -12.51 54.15
C THR A 3 50.11 -12.71 52.68
N ARG A 4 49.51 -11.96 51.74
CA ARG A 4 49.92 -10.64 51.18
C ARG A 4 51.12 -10.76 50.20
N PHE A 5 50.88 -10.66 48.88
CA PHE A 5 50.93 -9.48 47.99
C PHE A 5 52.29 -9.30 47.27
N LEU A 6 52.21 -8.93 45.97
CA LEU A 6 53.16 -8.29 45.03
C LEU A 6 53.11 -9.04 43.67
N HIS A 7 52.85 -8.48 42.49
CA HIS A 7 53.10 -7.15 41.92
C HIS A 7 52.25 -6.86 40.66
N ALA A 8 52.04 -5.54 40.42
CA ALA A 8 51.84 -4.83 39.15
C ALA A 8 50.59 -5.15 38.31
N THR A 9 49.53 -4.33 38.33
CA THR A 9 49.39 -2.99 37.69
C THR A 9 49.56 -3.04 36.17
N ILE A 10 48.48 -3.26 35.42
CA ILE A 10 48.16 -2.47 34.22
C ILE A 10 46.65 -2.18 34.26
N CYS A 11 46.34 -0.89 34.33
CA CYS A 11 45.02 -0.31 34.32
C CYS A 11 44.70 0.20 32.90
N ALA A 12 43.41 0.34 32.60
CA ALA A 12 42.81 0.99 31.43
C ALA A 12 42.66 0.09 30.18
N LEU A 13 41.52 -0.04 29.49
CA LEU A 13 40.21 0.62 29.47
C LEU A 13 39.14 -0.47 29.21
N GLY A 14 37.95 -0.47 29.84
CA GLY A 14 36.79 0.37 29.47
C GLY A 14 35.98 -0.25 28.32
N LEU A 15 35.06 -1.19 28.57
CA LEU A 15 33.60 -1.02 28.83
C LEU A 15 32.73 -0.86 27.56
N ALA A 16 31.79 -1.82 27.37
CA ALA A 16 30.45 -1.75 26.75
C ALA A 16 30.18 -2.98 25.85
N ALA A 17 29.45 -4.01 26.29
CA ALA A 17 27.99 -4.09 26.47
C ALA A 17 27.21 -4.47 25.18
N LEU A 18 26.65 -5.68 25.22
CA LEU A 18 25.40 -6.14 24.62
C LEU A 18 25.11 -5.86 23.13
N LEU A 19 25.16 -6.93 22.33
CA LEU A 19 24.30 -7.07 21.14
C LEU A 19 23.34 -8.24 21.35
N ALA A 20 22.30 -7.98 22.15
CA ALA A 20 21.01 -8.63 22.00
C ALA A 20 20.21 -7.80 21.00
N GLY A 21 20.26 -8.17 19.72
CA GLY A 21 19.47 -7.56 18.66
C GLY A 21 18.25 -8.42 18.37
N CYS A 22 17.13 -8.11 19.03
CA CYS A 22 15.81 -8.56 18.66
C CYS A 22 15.50 -8.08 17.23
N VAL A 23 15.34 -8.99 16.26
CA VAL A 23 14.55 -8.69 15.07
C VAL A 23 13.14 -9.21 15.32
N THR A 24 12.34 -8.27 15.83
CA THR A 24 10.90 -8.28 15.93
C THR A 24 10.25 -8.62 14.59
N GLY A 25 9.26 -9.51 14.62
CA GLY A 25 8.32 -9.70 13.52
C GLY A 25 7.69 -8.36 13.14
N GLY A 26 7.78 -8.03 11.86
CA GLY A 26 7.13 -6.86 11.29
C GLY A 26 5.62 -7.08 11.25
N SER A 27 4.90 -6.58 12.26
CA SER A 27 3.54 -6.10 12.05
C SER A 27 3.58 -5.08 10.92
N GLY A 28 2.82 -5.33 9.85
CA GLY A 28 2.70 -4.47 8.67
C GLY A 28 2.48 -3.01 9.08
N SER A 29 3.57 -2.24 9.08
CA SER A 29 3.53 -0.81 9.26
C SER A 29 3.13 -0.23 7.93
N ARG A 30 1.85 0.14 7.79
CA ARG A 30 1.38 0.97 6.67
C ARG A 30 2.32 2.16 6.57
N ALA A 31 2.88 2.37 5.37
CA ALA A 31 3.85 3.42 5.13
C ALA A 31 3.33 4.79 5.63
N ALA A 32 4.21 5.59 6.25
CA ALA A 32 3.88 6.95 6.63
C ALA A 32 3.43 7.71 5.37
N SER A 33 2.31 8.40 5.47
CA SER A 33 1.43 8.83 4.37
C SER A 33 1.99 9.90 3.40
N GLY A 34 3.32 10.04 3.28
CA GLY A 34 3.98 11.05 2.46
C GLY A 34 5.04 10.53 1.47
N ASP A 35 5.70 9.40 1.75
CA ASP A 35 6.87 8.93 0.98
C ASP A 35 6.56 7.64 0.20
N CYS A 36 5.46 7.63 -0.52
CA CYS A 36 5.05 6.46 -1.29
C CYS A 36 5.82 6.34 -2.61
N PRO A 37 6.38 5.16 -2.94
CA PRO A 37 7.11 4.95 -4.19
C PRO A 37 6.23 5.06 -5.45
N GLY A 38 4.91 4.98 -5.29
CA GLY A 38 3.94 5.13 -6.37
C GLY A 38 2.51 5.04 -5.88
N ILE A 39 1.59 4.97 -6.83
CA ILE A 39 0.17 4.72 -6.57
C ILE A 39 -0.15 3.37 -7.21
N TYR A 40 -0.68 2.44 -6.44
CA TYR A 40 -1.00 1.10 -6.89
C TYR A 40 -2.49 0.82 -6.75
N THR A 41 -3.07 0.02 -7.64
CA THR A 41 -4.47 -0.41 -7.58
C THR A 41 -4.58 -1.91 -7.84
N ILE A 42 -5.67 -2.50 -7.36
CA ILE A 42 -6.10 -3.83 -7.76
C ILE A 42 -6.97 -3.71 -9.00
N GLY A 43 -6.77 -4.60 -9.97
CA GLY A 43 -7.57 -4.74 -11.19
C GLY A 43 -7.64 -6.19 -11.63
N ASP A 44 -8.59 -6.53 -12.49
CA ASP A 44 -8.65 -7.87 -13.08
C ASP A 44 -7.62 -8.03 -14.21
N ALA A 45 -7.23 -9.27 -14.52
CA ALA A 45 -6.24 -9.58 -15.54
C ALA A 45 -6.63 -9.14 -16.98
N SER A 46 -7.86 -8.67 -17.24
CA SER A 46 -8.16 -8.09 -18.57
C SER A 46 -7.39 -6.81 -18.84
N TYR A 47 -6.85 -6.14 -17.81
CA TYR A 47 -5.99 -4.98 -17.99
C TYR A 47 -4.69 -5.37 -18.70
N ASP A 48 -4.10 -6.52 -18.40
CA ASP A 48 -2.90 -7.04 -19.11
C ASP A 48 -3.12 -7.07 -20.62
N PHE A 49 -4.21 -7.69 -21.07
CA PHE A 49 -4.55 -7.78 -22.48
C PHE A 49 -4.82 -6.40 -23.11
N LYS A 50 -5.55 -5.53 -22.41
CA LYS A 50 -5.88 -4.18 -22.88
C LYS A 50 -4.62 -3.31 -23.01
N LEU A 51 -3.72 -3.33 -22.03
CA LEU A 51 -2.45 -2.61 -22.05
C LEU A 51 -1.56 -3.13 -23.17
N ALA A 52 -1.49 -4.44 -23.38
CA ALA A 52 -0.73 -5.04 -24.49
C ALA A 52 -1.25 -4.61 -25.87
N MET A 53 -2.53 -4.28 -26.01
CA MET A 53 -3.12 -3.69 -27.21
C MET A 53 -2.95 -2.17 -27.32
N GLY A 54 -2.25 -1.53 -26.38
CA GLY A 54 -2.05 -0.08 -26.34
C GLY A 54 -3.29 0.68 -25.85
N ALA A 55 -4.22 0.04 -25.15
CA ALA A 55 -5.39 0.72 -24.60
C ALA A 55 -5.01 1.70 -23.50
N ASN A 56 -5.67 2.86 -23.48
CA ASN A 56 -5.56 3.82 -22.41
C ASN A 56 -6.61 3.54 -21.32
N ILE A 57 -6.24 2.78 -20.29
CA ILE A 57 -7.14 2.44 -19.19
C ILE A 57 -7.10 3.57 -18.16
N ILE A 58 -8.26 4.20 -17.91
CA ILE A 58 -8.40 5.28 -16.93
C ILE A 58 -9.17 4.78 -15.71
N ARG A 59 -8.58 4.96 -14.53
CA ARG A 59 -9.24 4.75 -13.24
C ARG A 59 -9.85 6.08 -12.79
N PRO A 60 -11.17 6.14 -12.53
CA PRO A 60 -11.80 7.36 -12.06
C PRO A 60 -11.29 7.72 -10.66
N GLY A 61 -11.09 9.01 -10.43
CA GLY A 61 -10.93 9.56 -9.09
C GLY A 61 -12.29 9.86 -8.45
N ARG A 62 -12.28 10.76 -7.47
CA ARG A 62 -13.51 11.27 -6.87
C ARG A 62 -14.40 11.93 -7.94
N ILE A 63 -15.70 11.63 -7.91
CA ILE A 63 -16.72 12.28 -8.73
C ILE A 63 -17.77 12.87 -7.77
N PRO A 64 -18.04 14.19 -7.81
CA PRO A 64 -19.07 14.80 -6.97
C PRO A 64 -20.46 14.30 -7.37
N ALA A 65 -21.41 14.31 -6.43
CA ALA A 65 -22.71 13.65 -6.60
C ALA A 65 -23.48 14.12 -7.84
N GLU A 66 -23.37 15.40 -8.18
CA GLU A 66 -23.98 16.04 -9.35
C GLU A 66 -23.39 15.59 -10.70
N GLU A 67 -22.19 15.00 -10.70
CA GLU A 67 -21.48 14.52 -11.90
C GLU A 67 -21.47 12.99 -12.00
N VAL A 68 -21.99 12.28 -11.00
CA VAL A 68 -22.06 10.82 -11.02
C VAL A 68 -22.96 10.36 -12.17
N PRO A 69 -22.47 9.51 -13.10
CA PRO A 69 -23.27 9.02 -14.21
C PRO A 69 -24.50 8.24 -13.74
N ALA A 70 -25.63 8.47 -14.41
CA ALA A 70 -26.83 7.68 -14.19
C ALA A 70 -26.55 6.19 -14.42
N GLY A 71 -27.05 5.34 -13.51
CA GLY A 71 -26.89 3.89 -13.59
C GLY A 71 -25.66 3.32 -12.87
N LEU A 72 -24.81 4.16 -12.26
CA LEU A 72 -23.80 3.66 -11.33
C LEU A 72 -24.52 3.06 -10.09
N PRO A 73 -24.28 1.79 -9.73
CA PRO A 73 -24.97 1.19 -8.59
C PRO A 73 -24.68 1.94 -7.29
N ALA A 74 -25.72 2.19 -6.48
CA ALA A 74 -25.60 2.91 -5.20
C ALA A 74 -24.58 2.28 -4.24
N THR A 75 -24.28 0.98 -4.39
CA THR A 75 -23.25 0.28 -3.64
C THR A 75 -21.82 0.80 -3.88
N PHE A 76 -21.60 1.56 -4.94
CA PHE A 76 -20.34 2.24 -5.24
C PHE A 76 -20.31 3.70 -4.79
N LEU A 77 -21.44 4.23 -4.32
CA LEU A 77 -21.58 5.62 -3.91
C LEU A 77 -21.38 5.77 -2.41
N GLU A 78 -20.91 6.93 -2.01
CA GLU A 78 -20.92 7.39 -0.62
C GLU A 78 -22.33 7.84 -0.22
N ASP A 79 -22.56 8.08 1.07
CA ASP A 79 -23.88 8.46 1.61
C ASP A 79 -24.43 9.77 1.01
N ASP A 80 -23.56 10.67 0.55
CA ASP A 80 -23.91 11.93 -0.12
C ASP A 80 -24.19 11.76 -1.63
N GLY A 81 -24.12 10.53 -2.15
CA GLY A 81 -24.31 10.21 -3.55
C GLY A 81 -23.06 10.42 -4.43
N SER A 82 -21.95 10.90 -3.87
CA SER A 82 -20.69 11.02 -4.60
C SER A 82 -20.03 9.66 -4.82
N TYR A 83 -19.13 9.58 -5.81
CA TYR A 83 -18.26 8.42 -5.99
C TYR A 83 -16.88 8.72 -5.42
N GLY A 84 -16.47 7.99 -4.38
CA GLY A 84 -15.19 8.19 -3.70
C GLY A 84 -13.96 7.62 -4.40
N GLY A 85 -14.11 6.94 -5.55
CA GLY A 85 -13.00 6.22 -6.17
C GLY A 85 -12.81 4.81 -5.62
N ALA A 86 -12.04 4.00 -6.35
CA ALA A 86 -11.59 2.70 -5.88
C ALA A 86 -10.37 2.82 -4.94
N PRO A 87 -10.11 1.81 -4.07
CA PRO A 87 -8.91 1.79 -3.24
C PRO A 87 -7.61 1.91 -4.03
N VAL A 88 -6.67 2.68 -3.47
CA VAL A 88 -5.27 2.74 -3.91
C VAL A 88 -4.31 2.50 -2.76
N TYR A 89 -3.11 2.04 -3.08
CA TYR A 89 -2.09 1.57 -2.14
C TYR A 89 -0.76 2.28 -2.37
N CYS A 90 -0.03 2.54 -1.29
CA CYS A 90 1.25 3.23 -1.31
C CYS A 90 2.35 2.35 -1.92
N THR A 91 2.23 1.04 -1.73
CA THR A 91 3.13 0.03 -2.28
C THR A 91 2.37 -1.10 -2.97
N ALA A 92 3.03 -1.79 -3.90
CA ALA A 92 2.48 -2.99 -4.53
C ALA A 92 2.27 -4.14 -3.53
N GLY A 93 3.14 -4.26 -2.52
CA GLY A 93 3.01 -5.27 -1.46
C GLY A 93 1.72 -5.13 -0.67
N GLU A 94 1.38 -3.90 -0.24
CA GLU A 94 0.11 -3.62 0.45
C GLU A 94 -1.10 -3.97 -0.42
N ALA A 95 -1.04 -3.69 -1.73
CA ALA A 95 -2.11 -4.05 -2.65
C ALA A 95 -2.30 -5.58 -2.76
N ARG A 96 -1.20 -6.34 -2.83
CA ARG A 96 -1.23 -7.82 -2.87
C ARG A 96 -1.78 -8.42 -1.59
N ASP A 97 -1.36 -7.89 -0.44
CA ASP A 97 -1.89 -8.32 0.86
C ASP A 97 -3.39 -8.06 0.96
N ASP A 98 -3.86 -6.93 0.44
CA ASP A 98 -5.28 -6.60 0.46
C ASP A 98 -6.09 -7.44 -0.53
N ILE A 99 -5.54 -7.91 -1.66
CA ILE A 99 -6.22 -8.91 -2.52
C ILE A 99 -6.61 -10.14 -1.70
N ALA A 100 -5.66 -10.71 -0.94
CA ALA A 100 -5.91 -11.90 -0.12
C ALA A 100 -6.97 -11.64 0.96
N HIS A 101 -6.92 -10.47 1.59
CA HIS A 101 -7.89 -10.03 2.59
C HIS A 101 -9.30 -9.84 1.99
N LEU A 102 -9.40 -9.17 0.84
CA LEU A 102 -10.67 -8.89 0.17
C LEU A 102 -11.33 -10.16 -0.39
N LEU A 103 -10.54 -11.12 -0.91
CA LEU A 103 -11.03 -12.44 -1.30
C LEU A 103 -11.61 -13.19 -0.09
N LYS A 104 -10.89 -13.22 1.03
CA LYS A 104 -11.36 -13.85 2.28
C LYS A 104 -12.63 -13.17 2.82
N ALA A 105 -12.75 -11.86 2.65
CA ALA A 105 -13.91 -11.08 3.05
C ALA A 105 -15.10 -11.17 2.08
N GLY A 106 -14.99 -11.91 0.96
CA GLY A 106 -16.03 -12.00 -0.06
C GLY A 106 -16.27 -10.70 -0.83
N LYS A 107 -15.31 -9.77 -0.80
CA LYS A 107 -15.39 -8.47 -1.47
C LYS A 107 -14.82 -8.49 -2.89
N LEU A 108 -14.04 -9.52 -3.20
CA LEU A 108 -13.57 -9.82 -4.55
C LEU A 108 -14.11 -11.20 -4.98
N PRO A 109 -14.70 -11.32 -6.18
CA PRO A 109 -14.99 -12.61 -6.80
C PRO A 109 -13.75 -13.52 -6.87
N PRO A 110 -13.80 -14.77 -6.36
CA PRO A 110 -12.62 -15.65 -6.28
C PRO A 110 -12.24 -16.30 -7.62
N ASP A 111 -13.11 -16.24 -8.62
CA ASP A 111 -12.93 -16.75 -9.97
C ASP A 111 -12.28 -15.72 -10.92
N VAL A 112 -12.13 -14.48 -10.47
CA VAL A 112 -11.42 -13.43 -11.21
C VAL A 112 -9.95 -13.43 -10.84
N ASP A 113 -9.08 -13.37 -11.85
CA ASP A 113 -7.64 -13.24 -11.67
C ASP A 113 -7.27 -11.79 -11.32
N TRP A 114 -7.13 -11.51 -10.02
CA TRP A 114 -6.81 -10.19 -9.49
C TRP A 114 -5.31 -9.92 -9.50
N GLN A 115 -4.93 -8.79 -10.07
CA GLN A 115 -3.56 -8.35 -10.27
C GLN A 115 -3.35 -6.94 -9.70
N VAL A 116 -2.09 -6.56 -9.51
CA VAL A 116 -1.71 -5.22 -9.05
C VAL A 116 -1.11 -4.44 -10.20
N TYR A 117 -1.56 -3.20 -10.36
CA TYR A 117 -1.10 -2.29 -11.40
C TYR A 117 -0.62 -0.99 -10.80
N GLN A 118 0.38 -0.38 -11.44
CA GLN A 118 0.82 0.96 -11.12
C GLN A 118 -0.04 1.98 -11.86
N LEU A 119 -0.37 3.07 -11.17
CA LEU A 119 -1.06 4.22 -11.73
C LEU A 119 -0.10 5.38 -11.94
N GLU A 120 -0.40 6.20 -12.95
CA GLU A 120 0.21 7.51 -13.14
C GLU A 120 -0.16 8.43 -11.98
N GLY A 121 0.83 9.18 -11.46
CA GLY A 121 0.61 10.20 -10.45
C GLY A 121 1.63 10.17 -9.31
N ILE A 122 1.50 11.14 -8.42
CA ILE A 122 2.30 11.34 -7.22
C ILE A 122 1.38 11.16 -6.02
N TRP A 123 1.70 10.20 -5.15
CA TRP A 123 0.83 9.82 -4.02
C TRP A 123 0.32 11.01 -3.20
N LYS A 124 1.23 11.91 -2.82
CA LYS A 124 0.92 13.08 -1.98
C LYS A 124 -0.06 14.05 -2.63
N ASP A 125 -0.03 14.15 -3.95
CA ASP A 125 -0.76 15.18 -4.70
C ASP A 125 -2.04 14.62 -5.35
N ASP A 126 -2.07 13.31 -5.61
CA ASP A 126 -3.11 12.66 -6.40
C ASP A 126 -3.96 11.66 -5.59
N THR A 127 -3.69 11.51 -4.29
CA THR A 127 -4.50 10.68 -3.40
C THR A 127 -5.03 11.44 -2.19
N TYR A 128 -6.12 10.93 -1.62
CA TYR A 128 -6.66 11.43 -0.36
C TYR A 128 -7.12 10.30 0.55
N PRO A 129 -6.99 10.46 1.87
CA PRO A 129 -7.53 9.50 2.82
C PRO A 129 -9.05 9.65 2.91
N ILE A 130 -9.77 8.53 2.82
CA ILE A 130 -11.21 8.49 3.15
C ILE A 130 -11.43 8.03 4.59
N LYS A 131 -10.59 7.10 5.06
CA LYS A 131 -10.55 6.58 6.43
C LYS A 131 -9.10 6.33 6.81
N LYS A 132 -8.82 6.11 8.10
CA LYS A 132 -7.44 5.83 8.55
C LYS A 132 -6.88 4.59 7.84
N GLY A 133 -5.88 4.80 6.98
CA GLY A 133 -5.23 3.73 6.22
C GLY A 133 -5.96 3.30 4.94
N GLU A 134 -7.01 4.03 4.53
CA GLU A 134 -7.72 3.82 3.27
C GLU A 134 -7.62 5.08 2.42
N TYR A 135 -7.05 4.93 1.22
CA TYR A 135 -6.82 6.03 0.29
C TYR A 135 -7.56 5.81 -1.02
N ARG A 136 -7.80 6.92 -1.70
CA ARG A 136 -8.53 7.03 -2.98
C ARG A 136 -7.84 8.01 -3.90
N LEU A 137 -8.09 7.90 -5.20
CA LEU A 137 -7.62 8.86 -6.20
C LEU A 137 -8.40 10.17 -6.12
N LEU A 138 -7.71 11.31 -6.08
CA LEU A 138 -8.32 12.64 -6.15
C LEU A 138 -8.91 12.94 -7.54
N LYS A 139 -8.21 12.49 -8.59
CA LYS A 139 -8.57 12.73 -9.99
C LYS A 139 -8.34 11.46 -10.82
N PRO A 140 -8.88 11.40 -12.05
CA PRO A 140 -8.63 10.25 -12.92
C PRO A 140 -7.14 10.00 -13.15
N ALA A 141 -6.73 8.74 -13.11
CA ALA A 141 -5.35 8.32 -13.31
C ALA A 141 -5.27 7.19 -14.35
N ARG A 142 -4.23 7.24 -15.18
CA ARG A 142 -3.97 6.20 -16.16
C ARG A 142 -3.30 5.00 -15.52
N VAL A 143 -3.70 3.80 -15.93
CA VAL A 143 -2.98 2.56 -15.59
C VAL A 143 -1.72 2.49 -16.44
N LEU A 144 -0.55 2.34 -15.81
CA LEU A 144 0.74 2.29 -16.49
C LEU A 144 1.06 0.87 -16.95
N ASP A 145 1.26 -0.02 -15.97
CA ASP A 145 1.64 -1.40 -16.23
C ASP A 145 1.27 -2.29 -15.04
N LYS A 146 1.27 -3.60 -15.27
CA LYS A 146 1.20 -4.60 -14.23
C LYS A 146 2.49 -4.61 -13.41
N VAL A 147 2.35 -4.78 -12.10
CA VAL A 147 3.49 -4.93 -11.20
C VAL A 147 3.79 -6.42 -11.01
N GLU A 148 4.85 -6.87 -11.67
CA GLU A 148 5.34 -8.25 -11.55
C GLU A 148 5.94 -8.56 -10.16
N GLY A 149 5.95 -9.84 -9.79
CA GLY A 149 6.66 -10.36 -8.62
C GLY A 149 5.93 -10.29 -7.27
N LYS A 150 6.64 -10.66 -6.19
CA LYS A 150 6.25 -10.47 -4.80
C LYS A 150 7.19 -9.47 -4.15
#